data_AF-A0A954R2B8-F1
#
_entry.id   AF-A0A954R2B8-F1
#
_cell.length_a   1.000
_cell.length_b   1.000
_cell.length_c   1.000
_cell.angle_alpha   90.00
_cell.angle_beta   90.00
_cell.angle_gamma   90.00
#
_symmetry.space_group_name_H-M   'P 1'
#
loop_
_entity.id
_entity.type
_entity.pdbx_description
1 polymer ?
#
loop_
_entity_poly.entity_id
_entity_poly.type
_entity_poly.pdbx_seq_one_letter_code
_entity_poly.pdbx_strand_id
1 'polypeptide(L)'
;MNSSLAVPREMSESCLASLECEIRRHLNFTLAHGEDVTKPRYLYRALAIAVRDRLIEQWRSTERRLQSEADKKVYYLSLEFLIGRSLSNAVYNLDLDDAARSALHDYGVTLEEIAELELDAGLGNGGLGRLAACFLDSCANLQ
;
A
#
# COMPACT_ATOMS: atom_id res chain seq x y z
N MET A 1 23.70 0.09 36.33
CA MET A 1 24.08 0.73 35.04
C MET A 1 23.07 0.28 33.98
N ASN A 2 21.87 0.86 34.00
CA ASN A 2 20.90 0.71 32.91
C ASN A 2 20.82 2.07 32.25
N SER A 3 21.65 2.30 31.23
CA SER A 3 21.43 3.41 30.32
C SER A 3 20.21 3.06 29.49
N SER A 4 19.03 3.50 29.93
CA SER A 4 17.89 3.66 29.05
C SER A 4 18.36 4.58 27.92
N LEU A 5 18.69 4.00 26.76
CA LEU A 5 18.78 4.75 25.52
C LEU A 5 17.37 5.27 25.26
N ALA A 6 17.10 6.48 25.76
CA ALA A 6 15.93 7.22 25.38
C ALA A 6 16.03 7.42 23.87
N VAL A 7 15.23 6.65 23.12
CA VAL A 7 15.05 6.88 21.70
C VAL A 7 14.52 8.30 21.57
N PRO A 8 15.22 9.22 20.86
CA PRO A 8 14.75 10.58 20.70
C PRO A 8 13.34 10.57 20.13
N ARG A 9 12.44 11.23 20.85
CA ARG A 9 11.03 11.40 20.49
C ARG A 9 10.95 12.57 19.50
N GLU A 10 10.08 12.41 18.50
CA GLU A 10 9.81 13.27 17.34
C GLU A 10 10.62 12.94 16.08
N MET A 11 10.16 11.93 15.35
CA MET A 11 10.35 11.87 13.89
C MET A 11 8.95 12.13 13.29
N SER A 12 8.55 13.40 13.29
CA SER A 12 7.25 13.87 12.78
C SER A 12 7.25 14.19 11.29
N GLU A 13 8.31 13.83 10.58
CA GLU A 13 8.33 13.84 9.11
C GLU A 13 8.18 12.41 8.61
N SER A 14 7.28 12.22 7.64
CA SER A 14 7.18 10.98 6.90
C SER A 14 8.55 10.64 6.33
N CYS A 15 8.99 9.38 6.53
CA CYS A 15 10.26 8.90 5.97
C CYS A 15 10.17 8.71 4.43
N LEU A 16 9.00 8.96 3.84
CA LEU A 16 8.70 8.67 2.45
C LEU A 16 9.07 9.86 1.57
N ALA A 17 9.81 9.59 0.50
CA ALA A 17 10.03 10.56 -0.56
C ALA A 17 8.81 10.65 -1.50
N SER A 18 8.92 11.49 -2.55
CA SER A 18 7.93 11.52 -3.63
C SER A 18 7.71 10.13 -4.22
N LEU A 19 6.50 9.87 -4.75
CA LEU A 19 6.15 8.56 -5.28
C LEU A 19 7.09 8.14 -6.42
N GLU A 20 7.45 9.08 -7.30
CA GLU A 20 8.44 8.88 -8.36
C GLU A 20 9.81 8.43 -7.80
N CYS A 21 10.30 9.11 -6.76
CA CYS A 21 11.58 8.78 -6.15
C CYS A 21 11.55 7.37 -5.53
N GLU A 22 10.46 7.00 -4.84
CA GLU A 22 10.29 5.67 -4.27
C GLU A 22 10.16 4.58 -5.33
N ILE A 23 9.43 4.82 -6.42
CA ILE A 23 9.34 3.90 -7.55
C ILE A 23 10.74 3.64 -8.10
N ARG A 24 11.48 4.70 -8.41
CA ARG A 24 12.86 4.60 -8.91
C ARG A 24 13.78 3.88 -7.93
N ARG A 25 13.65 4.19 -6.64
CA ARG A 25 14.41 3.54 -5.56
C ARG A 25 14.12 2.05 -5.49
N HIS A 26 12.86 1.64 -5.53
CA HIS A 26 12.50 0.22 -5.50
C HIS A 26 12.90 -0.50 -6.78
N LEU A 27 12.78 0.14 -7.94
CA LEU A 27 13.23 -0.42 -9.20
C LEU A 27 14.73 -0.75 -9.16
N ASN A 28 15.54 0.25 -8.79
CA ASN A 28 17.01 0.13 -8.77
C ASN A 28 17.52 -0.75 -7.61
N PHE A 29 17.04 -0.56 -6.39
CA PHE A 29 17.63 -1.18 -5.20
C PHE A 29 16.85 -2.37 -4.64
N THR A 30 15.53 -2.42 -4.82
CA THR A 30 14.71 -3.54 -4.31
C THR A 30 14.56 -4.65 -5.35
N LEU A 31 14.36 -4.27 -6.62
CA LEU A 31 14.15 -5.21 -7.72
C LEU A 31 15.43 -5.44 -8.55
N ALA A 32 16.50 -4.69 -8.26
CA ALA A 32 17.78 -4.76 -8.96
C ALA A 32 17.64 -4.63 -10.49
N HIS A 33 16.75 -3.74 -10.93
CA HIS A 33 16.43 -3.51 -12.33
C HIS A 33 16.79 -2.07 -12.71
N GLY A 34 17.65 -1.90 -13.72
CA GLY A 34 18.08 -0.59 -14.20
C GLY A 34 17.04 0.07 -15.12
N GLU A 35 17.17 1.39 -15.28
CA GLU A 35 16.22 2.23 -16.03
C GLU A 35 16.26 1.99 -17.55
N ASP A 36 17.37 1.44 -18.09
CA ASP A 36 17.62 1.35 -19.53
C ASP A 36 16.58 0.53 -20.32
N VAL A 37 16.05 -0.56 -19.75
CA VAL A 37 14.98 -1.38 -20.35
C VAL A 37 14.07 -1.94 -19.25
N THR A 38 13.16 -1.11 -18.76
CA THR A 38 12.23 -1.53 -17.70
C THR A 38 11.08 -2.36 -18.25
N LYS A 39 11.01 -3.65 -17.88
CA LYS A 39 9.83 -4.46 -18.23
C LYS A 39 8.63 -3.99 -17.38
N PRO A 40 7.41 -3.90 -17.95
CA PRO A 40 6.22 -3.39 -17.22
C PRO A 40 5.97 -4.08 -15.87
N ARG A 41 6.25 -5.39 -15.78
CA ARG A 41 6.13 -6.17 -14.54
C ARG A 41 6.97 -5.63 -13.37
N TYR A 42 8.16 -5.08 -13.64
CA TYR A 42 9.04 -4.54 -12.59
C TYR A 42 8.56 -3.16 -12.16
N LEU A 43 8.08 -2.36 -13.11
CA LEU A 43 7.48 -1.07 -12.82
C LEU A 43 6.20 -1.21 -11.98
N TYR A 44 5.33 -2.18 -12.32
CA TYR A 44 4.20 -2.59 -11.50
C TYR A 44 4.62 -2.92 -10.06
N ARG A 45 5.60 -3.82 -9.90
CA ARG A 45 6.09 -4.22 -8.57
C ARG A 45 6.69 -3.04 -7.81
N ALA A 46 7.45 -2.17 -8.47
CA ALA A 46 8.05 -1.00 -7.84
C ALA A 46 6.97 -0.03 -7.33
N LEU A 47 5.96 0.26 -8.16
CA LEU A 47 4.79 1.06 -7.77
C LEU A 47 4.04 0.42 -6.60
N ALA A 48 3.73 -0.89 -6.67
CA ALA A 48 3.01 -1.58 -5.62
C ALA A 48 3.76 -1.53 -4.27
N ILE A 49 5.09 -1.66 -4.29
CA ILE A 49 5.92 -1.54 -3.09
C ILE A 49 5.92 -0.09 -2.57
N ALA A 50 6.04 0.90 -3.45
CA ALA A 50 6.03 2.32 -3.07
C ALA A 50 4.67 2.77 -2.47
N VAL A 51 3.57 2.24 -2.98
CA VAL A 51 2.21 2.44 -2.43
C VAL A 51 2.06 1.71 -1.10
N ARG A 52 2.56 0.48 -1.00
CA ARG A 52 2.55 -0.29 0.26
C ARG A 52 3.29 0.44 1.38
N ASP A 53 4.41 1.09 1.11
CA ASP A 53 5.19 1.79 2.14
C ASP A 53 4.38 2.95 2.76
N ARG A 54 3.53 3.62 1.96
CA ARG A 54 2.53 4.61 2.45
C ARG A 54 1.43 3.96 3.29
N LEU A 55 0.90 2.82 2.87
CA LEU A 55 -0.06 2.05 3.66
C LEU A 55 0.52 1.63 5.02
N ILE A 56 1.79 1.23 5.06
CA ILE A 56 2.47 0.82 6.30
C ILE A 56 2.58 1.99 7.27
N GLU A 57 2.86 3.20 6.79
CA GLU A 57 2.90 4.41 7.63
C GLU A 57 1.54 4.67 8.29
N GLN A 58 0.45 4.65 7.51
CA GLN A 58 -0.92 4.81 8.01
C GLN A 58 -1.30 3.69 8.98
N TRP A 59 -1.02 2.43 8.63
CA TRP A 59 -1.31 1.27 9.47
C TRP A 59 -0.60 1.35 10.83
N ARG A 60 0.67 1.78 10.86
CA ARG A 60 1.40 2.00 12.11
C ARG A 60 0.80 3.10 12.96
N SER A 61 0.21 4.13 12.34
CA SER A 61 -0.49 5.21 13.07
C SER A 61 -1.75 4.66 13.74
N THR A 62 -2.57 3.94 12.97
CA THR A 62 -3.79 3.29 13.46
C THR A 62 -3.49 2.29 14.58
N GLU A 63 -2.47 1.45 14.43
CA GLU A 63 -2.09 0.48 15.46
C GLU A 63 -1.64 1.17 16.76
N ARG A 64 -0.85 2.24 16.68
CA ARG A 64 -0.45 3.03 17.85
C ARG A 64 -1.67 3.62 18.58
N ARG A 65 -2.63 4.17 17.82
CA ARG A 65 -3.88 4.70 18.37
C ARG A 65 -4.69 3.62 19.09
N LEU A 66 -4.88 2.46 18.44
CA LEU A 66 -5.60 1.30 19.00
C LEU A 66 -4.89 0.62 20.19
N GLN A 67 -3.63 0.92 20.43
CA GLN A 67 -2.88 0.47 21.60
C GLN A 67 -2.95 1.48 22.76
N SER A 68 -3.02 2.78 22.46
CA SER A 68 -3.20 3.82 23.47
C SER A 68 -4.63 3.91 23.98
N GLU A 69 -5.61 3.58 23.13
CA GLU A 69 -7.04 3.61 23.43
C GLU A 69 -7.51 2.19 23.75
N ALA A 70 -8.15 2.00 24.91
CA ALA A 70 -8.70 0.71 25.33
C ALA A 70 -10.08 0.44 24.70
N ASP A 71 -10.19 0.67 23.39
CA ASP A 71 -11.44 0.56 22.67
C ASP A 71 -11.87 -0.89 22.45
N LYS A 72 -13.18 -1.10 22.33
CA LYS A 72 -13.75 -2.41 22.00
C LYS A 72 -13.37 -2.78 20.56
N LYS A 73 -12.73 -3.94 20.40
CA LYS A 73 -12.31 -4.47 19.10
C LYS A 73 -13.36 -5.45 18.55
N VAL A 74 -13.61 -5.36 17.25
CA VAL A 74 -14.49 -6.29 16.51
C VAL A 74 -13.62 -7.12 15.58
N TYR A 75 -13.78 -8.44 15.63
CA TYR A 75 -13.06 -9.39 14.78
C TYR A 75 -14.04 -10.04 13.81
N TYR A 76 -13.86 -9.79 12.52
CA TYR A 76 -14.68 -10.39 11.48
C TYR A 76 -14.05 -11.71 11.03
N LEU A 77 -14.74 -12.83 11.26
CA LEU A 77 -14.28 -14.16 10.89
C LEU A 77 -15.06 -14.63 9.65
N SER A 78 -14.33 -14.87 8.55
CA SER A 78 -14.87 -15.43 7.32
C SER A 78 -13.90 -16.46 6.75
N LEU A 79 -14.43 -17.47 6.05
CA LEU A 79 -13.63 -18.45 5.32
C LEU A 79 -13.22 -17.95 3.93
N GLU A 80 -13.85 -16.87 3.45
CA GLU A 80 -13.60 -16.29 2.13
C GLU A 80 -13.42 -14.77 2.21
N PHE A 81 -12.49 -14.24 1.43
CA PHE A 81 -12.28 -12.81 1.23
C PHE A 81 -11.94 -12.55 -0.24
N LEU A 82 -12.86 -11.95 -1.00
CA LEU A 82 -12.66 -11.65 -2.41
C LEU A 82 -12.17 -10.20 -2.57
N ILE A 83 -10.91 -9.96 -2.20
CA ILE A 83 -10.29 -8.62 -2.25
C ILE A 83 -10.11 -8.14 -3.69
N GLY A 84 -9.71 -9.04 -4.60
CA GLY A 84 -9.33 -8.72 -5.97
C GLY A 84 -8.00 -7.96 -6.05
N ARG A 85 -7.80 -7.21 -7.14
CA ARG A 85 -6.67 -6.29 -7.34
C ARG A 85 -6.66 -5.17 -6.31
N SER A 86 -5.54 -5.03 -5.60
CA SER A 86 -5.39 -4.10 -4.48
C SER A 86 -4.73 -2.78 -4.88
N LEU A 87 -3.94 -2.74 -5.95
CA LEU A 87 -3.17 -1.55 -6.34
C LEU A 87 -4.08 -0.36 -6.61
N SER A 88 -5.08 -0.52 -7.49
CA SER A 88 -5.99 0.58 -7.84
C SER A 88 -6.77 1.10 -6.63
N ASN A 89 -7.23 0.19 -5.75
CA ASN A 89 -7.94 0.58 -4.53
C ASN A 89 -7.03 1.36 -3.57
N ALA A 90 -5.79 0.91 -3.39
CA ALA A 90 -4.81 1.57 -2.54
C ALA A 90 -4.39 2.95 -3.09
N VAL A 91 -4.19 3.06 -4.41
CA VAL A 91 -3.87 4.34 -5.05
C VAL A 91 -5.03 5.33 -4.88
N TYR A 92 -6.26 4.87 -5.06
CA TYR A 92 -7.46 5.69 -4.90
C TYR A 92 -7.64 6.16 -3.44
N ASN A 93 -7.63 5.24 -2.47
CA ASN A 93 -7.87 5.57 -1.06
C ASN A 93 -6.73 6.37 -0.40
N LEU A 94 -5.56 6.45 -1.04
CA LEU A 94 -4.44 7.30 -0.59
C LEU A 94 -4.33 8.61 -1.38
N ASP A 95 -5.28 8.91 -2.27
CA ASP A 95 -5.26 10.08 -3.15
C ASP A 95 -3.96 10.19 -3.99
N LEU A 96 -3.45 9.06 -4.48
CA LEU A 96 -2.19 8.98 -5.22
C LEU A 96 -2.36 8.94 -6.74
N ASP A 97 -3.57 9.06 -7.28
CA ASP A 97 -3.85 8.85 -8.71
C ASP A 97 -3.00 9.79 -9.60
N ASP A 98 -3.02 11.10 -9.33
CA ASP A 98 -2.23 12.10 -10.06
C ASP A 98 -0.72 11.84 -9.93
N ALA A 99 -0.25 11.55 -8.71
CA ALA A 99 1.16 11.29 -8.44
C ALA A 99 1.65 10.02 -9.16
N ALA A 100 0.83 8.97 -9.19
CA ALA A 100 1.15 7.71 -9.84
C ALA A 100 1.18 7.88 -11.37
N ARG A 101 0.20 8.58 -11.93
CA ARG A 101 0.17 8.90 -13.36
C ARG A 101 1.37 9.73 -13.78
N SER A 102 1.69 10.77 -13.01
CA SER A 102 2.87 11.62 -13.29
C SER A 102 4.16 10.81 -13.23
N ALA A 103 4.34 9.95 -12.23
CA ALA A 103 5.55 9.14 -12.10
C ALA A 103 5.68 8.08 -13.20
N LEU A 104 4.57 7.51 -13.68
CA LEU A 104 4.56 6.51 -14.74
C LEU A 104 4.74 7.12 -16.14
N HIS A 105 4.37 8.39 -16.32
CA HIS A 105 4.50 9.10 -17.58
C HIS A 105 5.93 9.09 -18.12
N ASP A 106 6.94 9.23 -17.25
CA ASP A 106 8.36 9.22 -17.63
C ASP A 106 8.83 7.86 -18.15
N TYR A 107 8.10 6.79 -17.83
CA TYR A 107 8.34 5.43 -18.34
C TYR A 107 7.49 5.09 -19.57
N GLY A 108 6.67 6.04 -20.06
CA GLY A 108 5.85 5.87 -21.25
C GLY A 108 4.70 4.87 -21.10
N VAL A 109 4.21 4.65 -19.88
CA VAL A 109 3.09 3.75 -19.58
C VAL A 109 2.00 4.45 -18.78
N THR A 110 0.79 3.93 -18.86
CA THR A 110 -0.36 4.40 -18.07
C THR A 110 -0.53 3.60 -16.79
N LEU A 111 -1.23 4.19 -15.81
CA LEU A 111 -1.56 3.50 -14.56
C LEU A 111 -2.46 2.28 -14.82
N GLU A 112 -3.38 2.38 -15.78
CA GLU A 112 -4.28 1.32 -16.19
C GLU A 112 -3.52 0.11 -16.74
N GLU A 113 -2.57 0.33 -17.67
CA GLU A 113 -1.73 -0.75 -18.20
C GLU A 113 -0.93 -1.46 -17.11
N ILE A 114 -0.47 -0.71 -16.10
CA ILE A 114 0.25 -1.26 -14.96
C ILE A 114 -0.68 -2.03 -14.01
N ALA A 115 -1.88 -1.53 -13.75
CA ALA A 115 -2.87 -2.19 -12.89
C ALA A 115 -3.39 -3.51 -13.49
N GLU A 116 -3.44 -3.63 -14.82
CA GLU A 116 -3.76 -4.88 -15.52
C GLU A 116 -2.72 -5.99 -15.33
N LEU A 117 -1.52 -5.67 -14.83
CA LEU A 117 -0.49 -6.67 -14.50
C LEU A 117 -0.68 -7.31 -13.13
N GLU A 118 -1.55 -6.76 -12.28
CA GLU A 118 -1.84 -7.32 -10.98
C GLU A 118 -2.70 -8.59 -11.10
N LEU A 119 -2.25 -9.65 -10.44
CA LEU A 119 -3.02 -10.89 -10.31
C LEU A 119 -4.04 -10.74 -9.19
N ASP A 120 -5.27 -11.17 -9.43
CA ASP A 120 -6.30 -11.22 -8.40
C ASP A 120 -5.90 -12.14 -7.23
N ALA A 121 -6.13 -11.66 -6.01
CA ALA A 121 -6.02 -12.49 -4.81
C ALA A 121 -7.18 -13.49 -4.76
N GLY A 122 -6.92 -14.74 -5.16
CA GLY A 122 -7.88 -15.86 -5.14
C GLY A 122 -8.23 -16.39 -3.74
N LEU A 123 -8.64 -15.51 -2.83
CA LEU A 123 -8.95 -15.82 -1.42
C LEU A 123 -10.45 -16.05 -1.16
N GLY A 124 -11.25 -16.20 -2.21
CA GLY A 124 -12.68 -16.48 -2.15
C GLY A 124 -13.22 -16.80 -3.54
N ASN A 125 -14.45 -17.32 -3.61
CA ASN A 125 -15.04 -17.76 -4.88
C ASN A 125 -16.37 -17.08 -5.20
N GLY A 126 -17.03 -16.47 -4.21
CA GLY A 126 -18.39 -15.96 -4.39
C GLY A 126 -18.73 -14.68 -3.63
N GLY A 127 -20.03 -14.38 -3.59
CA GLY A 127 -20.58 -13.17 -2.99
C GLY A 127 -20.31 -13.03 -1.49
N LEU A 128 -20.15 -14.14 -0.76
CA LEU A 128 -19.76 -14.11 0.65
C LEU A 128 -18.38 -13.45 0.82
N GLY A 129 -17.41 -13.88 0.03
CA GLY A 129 -16.07 -13.30 0.05
C GLY A 129 -16.07 -11.83 -0.36
N ARG A 130 -16.92 -11.44 -1.32
CA ARG A 130 -17.03 -10.03 -1.72
C ARG A 130 -17.69 -9.17 -0.65
N LEU A 131 -18.70 -9.69 0.05
CA LEU A 131 -19.32 -9.00 1.18
C LEU A 131 -18.29 -8.77 2.30
N ALA A 132 -17.50 -9.79 2.63
CA ALA A 132 -16.42 -9.67 3.61
C ALA A 132 -15.40 -8.58 3.22
N ALA A 133 -15.00 -8.53 1.96
CA ALA A 133 -14.09 -7.51 1.44
C ALA A 133 -14.68 -6.09 1.54
N CYS A 134 -15.92 -5.88 1.07
CA CYS A 134 -16.59 -4.59 1.16
C CYS A 134 -16.83 -4.14 2.61
N PHE A 135 -17.06 -5.09 3.52
CA PHE A 135 -17.23 -4.80 4.94
C PHE A 135 -15.93 -4.26 5.55
N LEU A 136 -14.78 -4.86 5.22
CA LEU A 136 -13.47 -4.37 5.68
C LEU A 136 -13.18 -2.95 5.19
N ASP A 137 -13.45 -2.66 3.91
CA ASP A 137 -13.27 -1.33 3.33
C ASP A 137 -14.18 -0.28 4.01
N SER A 138 -15.43 -0.65 4.27
CA SER A 138 -16.37 0.21 5.02
C SER A 138 -15.90 0.48 6.45
N CYS A 139 -15.37 -0.53 7.15
CA CYS A 139 -14.83 -0.37 8.50
C CYS A 139 -13.59 0.54 8.54
N ALA A 140 -12.79 0.58 7.48
CA ALA A 140 -11.65 1.47 7.38
C ALA A 140 -12.08 2.94 7.19
N ASN A 141 -13.17 3.18 6.45
CA ASN A 141 -13.67 4.52 6.13
C ASN A 141 -14.57 5.15 7.22
N LEU A 142 -15.14 4.35 8.14
CA LEU A 142 -16.09 4.81 9.17
C LEU A 142 -15.42 5.19 10.51
N GLN A 143 -14.13 5.55 10.51
CA GLN A 143 -13.39 5.93 11.72
C GLN A 143 -13.64 7.37 12.16
#